data_AF-A0A2C5Y844-F1
#
_entry.id   AF-A0A2C5Y844-F1
#
_cell.length_a   1.000
_cell.length_b   1.000
_cell.length_c   1.000
_cell.angle_alpha   90.00
_cell.angle_beta   90.00
_cell.angle_gamma   90.00
#
_symmetry.space_group_name_H-M   'P 1'
#
loop_
_entity.id
_entity.type
_entity.pdbx_description
1 polymer ?
#
loop_
_entity_poly.entity_id
_entity_poly.type
_entity_poly.pdbx_seq_one_letter_code
_entity_poly.pdbx_strand_id
1 'polypeptide(L)'
;MSQPKPSDRGRVRDVLPQLYLGKFPTGPLNSITDVPGVLAHTQSVQPDSQVNTGVTTILPSKDWMQRSCFAGVFRFNGCGEMTGVHWINETGILCSPIVITATSSVGEGFRGVMELLYHRYCKNGQDVFVLPLVAETYDGFLSDPGRFAVTPRHVIDSIDASSADAVPEGNTGGGTGMICHRWKGGTGSSSRTVRGYNAGGEAVTYTIGALVQANYGTKETLRIGGVQVGRLLLERPTEDYS
;
A
#
# COMPACT_ATOMS: atom_id res chain seq x y z
N MET A 1 27.92 27.00 2.39
CA MET A 1 26.88 26.05 2.83
C MET A 1 27.32 24.67 2.37
N SER A 2 27.68 23.78 3.30
CA SER A 2 28.07 22.41 2.96
C SER A 2 26.85 21.67 2.39
N GLN A 3 26.99 21.09 1.20
CA GLN A 3 25.96 20.19 0.69
C GLN A 3 25.74 19.05 1.68
N PRO A 4 24.49 18.67 1.98
CA PRO A 4 24.24 17.53 2.86
C PRO A 4 24.86 16.29 2.23
N LYS A 5 25.66 15.55 3.01
CA LYS A 5 26.17 14.24 2.60
C LYS A 5 24.95 13.37 2.24
N PRO A 6 24.91 12.72 1.07
CA PRO A 6 23.87 11.76 0.76
C PRO A 6 23.89 10.69 1.86
N SER A 7 22.74 10.47 2.50
CA SER A 7 22.55 9.32 3.37
C SER A 7 22.61 8.06 2.51
N ASP A 8 23.43 7.07 2.89
CA ASP A 8 23.49 5.77 2.19
C ASP A 8 22.14 5.01 2.26
N ARG A 9 21.21 5.48 3.10
CA ARG A 9 19.82 5.01 3.18
C ARG A 9 18.86 6.16 2.93
N GLY A 10 18.04 6.04 1.89
CA GLY A 10 17.03 7.03 1.52
C GLY A 10 16.10 6.48 0.46
N ARG A 11 15.12 7.29 0.05
CA ARG A 11 14.24 6.89 -1.05
C ARG A 11 15.01 7.02 -2.36
N VAL A 12 14.50 6.38 -3.41
CA VAL A 12 15.20 6.29 -4.70
C VAL A 12 15.64 7.66 -5.26
N ARG A 13 14.85 8.72 -5.05
CA ARG A 13 15.18 10.08 -5.50
C ARG A 13 16.23 10.78 -4.64
N ASP A 14 16.36 10.39 -3.37
CA ASP A 14 17.36 10.96 -2.45
C ASP A 14 18.73 10.36 -2.75
N VAL A 15 18.76 9.05 -3.01
CA VAL A 15 20.00 8.29 -3.27
C VAL A 15 20.45 8.45 -4.72
N LEU A 16 19.51 8.53 -5.68
CA LEU A 16 19.79 8.68 -7.10
C LEU A 16 19.06 9.90 -7.68
N PRO A 17 19.47 11.14 -7.33
CA PRO A 17 18.73 12.36 -7.70
C PRO A 17 18.68 12.62 -9.21
N GLN A 18 19.64 12.09 -9.96
CA GLN A 18 19.70 12.20 -11.41
C GLN A 18 18.96 11.08 -12.15
N LEU A 19 18.37 10.11 -11.42
CA LEU A 19 17.63 9.03 -12.03
C LEU A 19 16.31 9.54 -12.61
N TYR A 20 16.12 9.34 -13.92
CA TYR A 20 14.88 9.70 -14.57
C TYR A 20 13.73 8.76 -14.14
N LEU A 21 12.73 9.31 -13.45
CA LEU A 21 11.56 8.60 -12.91
C LEU A 21 10.25 9.23 -13.37
N GLY A 22 10.18 9.50 -14.68
CA GLY A 22 9.08 10.17 -15.35
C GLY A 22 9.15 11.69 -15.30
N LYS A 23 8.30 12.35 -16.10
CA LYS A 23 8.33 13.80 -16.35
C LYS A 23 7.62 14.67 -15.30
N PHE A 24 6.68 14.10 -14.56
CA PHE A 24 5.88 14.86 -13.59
C PHE A 24 6.62 14.99 -12.25
N PRO A 25 6.56 16.17 -11.59
CA PRO A 25 7.10 16.34 -10.25
C PRO A 25 6.26 15.59 -9.22
N THR A 26 6.86 15.27 -8.08
CA THR A 26 6.16 14.64 -6.95
C THR A 26 5.33 15.65 -6.18
N GLY A 27 4.42 15.18 -5.32
CA GLY A 27 3.94 15.97 -4.20
C GLY A 27 5.02 16.15 -3.11
N PRO A 28 4.74 16.94 -2.06
CA PRO A 28 5.71 17.26 -1.01
C PRO A 28 6.18 16.02 -0.21
N LEU A 29 5.31 15.03 0.01
CA LEU A 29 5.66 13.80 0.72
C LEU A 29 6.16 12.70 -0.23
N ASN A 30 5.92 12.86 -1.54
CA ASN A 30 6.07 11.81 -2.55
C ASN A 30 5.41 10.51 -2.06
N SER A 31 4.17 10.61 -1.57
CA SER A 31 3.42 9.54 -0.91
C SER A 31 1.95 9.64 -1.34
N ILE A 32 1.20 8.54 -1.25
CA ILE A 32 -0.23 8.49 -1.58
C ILE A 32 -1.04 9.54 -0.79
N THR A 33 -0.59 9.86 0.41
CA THR A 33 -1.15 10.87 1.32
C THR A 33 -0.97 12.33 0.84
N ASP A 34 -0.23 12.57 -0.26
CA ASP A 34 -0.25 13.86 -0.94
C ASP A 34 -1.62 14.14 -1.61
N VAL A 35 -2.45 13.12 -1.83
CA VAL A 35 -3.84 13.30 -2.29
C VAL A 35 -4.67 13.86 -1.14
N PRO A 36 -5.26 15.08 -1.27
CA PRO A 36 -5.95 15.72 -0.16
C PRO A 36 -7.06 14.85 0.43
N GLY A 37 -7.01 14.66 1.76
CA GLY A 37 -7.99 13.88 2.51
C GLY A 37 -7.67 12.39 2.64
N VAL A 38 -6.81 11.82 1.78
CA VAL A 38 -6.40 10.42 1.89
C VAL A 38 -5.51 10.25 3.11
N LEU A 39 -5.81 9.23 3.92
CA LEU A 39 -5.04 8.86 5.10
C LEU A 39 -4.53 7.43 4.94
N ALA A 40 -3.39 7.11 5.56
CA ALA A 40 -2.88 5.76 5.54
C ALA A 40 -2.14 5.40 6.84
N HIS A 41 -2.04 4.11 7.10
CA HIS A 41 -1.28 3.55 8.21
C HIS A 41 -0.65 2.21 7.82
N THR A 42 0.49 1.89 8.42
CA THR A 42 1.13 0.58 8.33
C THR A 42 1.36 0.03 9.72
N GLN A 43 0.75 -1.10 10.04
CA GLN A 43 0.91 -1.80 11.30
C GLN A 43 1.58 -3.16 11.07
N SER A 44 2.82 -3.32 11.49
CA SER A 44 3.53 -4.60 11.46
C SER A 44 3.16 -5.46 12.68
N VAL A 45 3.07 -6.76 12.47
CA VAL A 45 2.73 -7.77 13.48
C VAL A 45 3.82 -8.84 13.49
N GLN A 46 4.62 -8.84 14.56
CA GLN A 46 5.81 -9.68 14.74
C GLN A 46 5.91 -10.17 16.19
N PRO A 47 5.01 -11.07 16.64
CA PRO A 47 5.04 -11.60 18.01
C PRO A 47 6.32 -12.38 18.33
N ASP A 48 6.98 -12.94 17.32
CA ASP A 48 8.22 -13.71 17.41
C ASP A 48 8.98 -13.65 16.08
N SER A 49 10.13 -14.33 15.98
CA SER A 49 10.98 -14.31 14.78
C SER A 49 10.41 -15.05 13.57
N GLN A 50 9.39 -15.90 13.76
CA GLN A 50 8.78 -16.70 12.69
C GLN A 50 7.59 -16.00 12.04
N VAL A 51 7.07 -14.93 12.64
CA VAL A 51 5.93 -14.18 12.11
C VAL A 51 6.40 -12.80 11.66
N ASN A 52 6.24 -12.52 10.37
CA ASN A 52 6.61 -11.25 9.75
C ASN A 52 5.47 -10.78 8.85
N THR A 53 4.39 -10.27 9.45
CA THR A 53 3.18 -9.92 8.71
C THR A 53 2.64 -8.57 9.18
N GLY A 54 1.43 -8.19 8.76
CA GLY A 54 0.78 -6.99 9.25
C GLY A 54 -0.37 -6.52 8.37
N VAL A 55 -0.74 -5.25 8.56
CA VAL A 55 -1.86 -4.60 7.89
C VAL A 55 -1.44 -3.22 7.41
N THR A 56 -1.72 -2.90 6.15
CA THR A 56 -1.66 -1.54 5.62
C THR A 56 -3.08 -1.07 5.35
N THR A 57 -3.46 0.07 5.92
CA THR A 57 -4.80 0.66 5.76
C THR A 57 -4.70 1.95 4.97
N ILE A 58 -5.66 2.18 4.08
CA ILE A 58 -5.84 3.45 3.36
C ILE A 58 -7.29 3.89 3.53
N LEU A 59 -7.49 5.09 4.04
CA LEU A 59 -8.80 5.73 4.10
C LEU A 59 -8.91 6.70 2.92
N PRO A 60 -9.94 6.57 2.06
CA PRO A 60 -10.09 7.49 0.92
C PRO A 60 -10.43 8.92 1.38
N SER A 61 -11.04 9.06 2.56
CA SER A 61 -11.15 10.32 3.31
C SER A 61 -11.36 10.01 4.80
N LYS A 62 -11.24 11.00 5.70
CA LYS A 62 -11.63 10.84 7.11
C LYS A 62 -13.13 10.53 7.28
N ASP A 63 -13.95 11.02 6.36
CA ASP A 63 -15.41 10.87 6.34
C ASP A 63 -15.86 9.72 5.41
N TRP A 64 -15.01 8.71 5.17
CA TRP A 64 -15.27 7.60 4.24
C TRP A 64 -16.59 6.85 4.49
N MET A 65 -17.14 6.98 5.70
CA MET A 65 -18.42 6.39 6.11
C MET A 65 -19.62 7.21 5.64
N GLN A 66 -19.47 8.53 5.49
CA GLN A 66 -20.50 9.45 5.01
C GLN A 66 -20.33 9.78 3.54
N ARG A 67 -19.12 9.63 3.01
CA ARG A 67 -18.73 10.01 1.65
C ARG A 67 -17.99 8.87 0.98
N SER A 68 -18.68 8.22 0.05
CA SER A 68 -18.06 7.23 -0.83
C SER A 68 -17.25 7.91 -1.93
N CYS A 69 -16.33 7.16 -2.53
CA CYS A 69 -15.51 7.62 -3.65
C CYS A 69 -15.79 6.80 -4.90
N PHE A 70 -15.70 7.43 -6.07
CA PHE A 70 -15.67 6.67 -7.32
C PHE A 70 -14.40 5.82 -7.38
N ALA A 71 -14.56 4.57 -7.82
CA ALA A 71 -13.49 3.59 -7.88
C ALA A 71 -13.65 2.66 -9.08
N GLY A 72 -12.53 2.04 -9.47
CA GLY A 72 -12.48 1.01 -10.50
C GLY A 72 -11.34 0.04 -10.22
N VAL A 73 -11.45 -1.18 -10.74
CA VAL A 73 -10.47 -2.25 -10.50
C VAL A 73 -9.93 -2.75 -11.84
N PHE A 74 -8.61 -2.92 -11.91
CA PHE A 74 -7.93 -3.55 -13.04
C PHE A 74 -7.13 -4.76 -12.56
N ARG A 75 -7.17 -5.85 -13.32
CA ARG A 75 -6.47 -7.11 -13.01
C ARG A 75 -5.50 -7.43 -14.14
N PHE A 76 -4.21 -7.27 -13.88
CA PHE A 76 -3.17 -7.72 -14.82
C PHE A 76 -3.06 -9.25 -14.84
N ASN A 77 -3.05 -9.87 -13.65
CA ASN A 77 -3.12 -11.31 -13.43
C ASN A 77 -3.99 -11.56 -12.18
N GLY A 78 -4.86 -12.57 -12.21
CA GLY A 78 -5.88 -12.81 -11.18
C GLY A 78 -5.52 -13.88 -10.14
N CYS A 79 -4.25 -14.27 -10.01
CA CYS A 79 -3.83 -15.23 -8.98
C CYS A 79 -3.64 -14.54 -7.63
N GLY A 80 -4.75 -14.23 -6.96
CA GLY A 80 -4.79 -13.59 -5.65
C GLY A 80 -6.22 -13.27 -5.23
N GLU A 81 -6.38 -12.72 -4.04
CA GLU A 81 -7.69 -12.36 -3.48
C GLU A 81 -7.85 -10.85 -3.32
N MET A 82 -9.05 -10.36 -3.63
CA MET A 82 -9.44 -8.97 -3.38
C MET A 82 -10.95 -8.89 -3.17
N THR A 83 -11.38 -8.70 -1.92
CA THR A 83 -12.81 -8.62 -1.58
C THR A 83 -13.42 -7.30 -2.05
N GLY A 84 -14.74 -7.21 -2.10
CA GLY A 84 -15.46 -5.98 -2.46
C GLY A 84 -15.40 -5.59 -3.95
N VAL A 85 -14.54 -6.22 -4.75
CA VAL A 85 -14.35 -5.88 -6.18
C VAL A 85 -15.60 -6.07 -7.04
N HIS A 86 -16.48 -7.02 -6.68
CA HIS A 86 -17.75 -7.21 -7.40
C HIS A 86 -18.64 -5.98 -7.27
N TRP A 87 -18.72 -5.39 -6.07
CA TRP A 87 -19.49 -4.18 -5.82
C TRP A 87 -18.91 -2.97 -6.57
N ILE A 88 -17.58 -2.82 -6.55
CA ILE A 88 -16.92 -1.72 -7.26
C ILE A 88 -17.11 -1.86 -8.77
N ASN A 89 -17.04 -3.07 -9.33
CA ASN A 89 -17.27 -3.28 -10.75
C ASN A 89 -18.73 -3.01 -11.17
N GLU A 90 -19.68 -3.30 -10.28
CA GLU A 90 -21.11 -3.06 -10.54
C GLU A 90 -21.47 -1.57 -10.42
N THR A 91 -21.01 -0.91 -9.36
CA THR A 91 -21.48 0.43 -8.98
C THR A 91 -20.49 1.55 -9.27
N GLY A 92 -19.20 1.21 -9.40
CA GLY A 92 -18.11 2.19 -9.44
C GLY A 92 -17.87 2.89 -8.11
N ILE A 93 -18.30 2.33 -6.96
CA ILE A 93 -18.28 3.01 -5.66
C ILE A 93 -17.42 2.24 -4.63
N LEU A 94 -16.47 2.94 -4.01
CA LEU A 94 -15.75 2.53 -2.80
C LEU A 94 -16.37 3.20 -1.57
N CYS A 95 -16.90 2.39 -0.65
CA CYS A 95 -17.55 2.82 0.59
C CYS A 95 -16.90 2.23 1.86
N SER A 96 -15.62 1.86 1.78
CA SER A 96 -14.87 1.26 2.89
C SER A 96 -13.40 1.71 2.89
N PRO A 97 -12.66 1.52 4.00
CA PRO A 97 -11.21 1.53 3.98
C PRO A 97 -10.69 0.46 3.01
N ILE A 98 -9.53 0.73 2.43
CA ILE A 98 -8.76 -0.29 1.71
C ILE A 98 -7.80 -0.91 2.72
N VAL A 99 -7.86 -2.23 2.87
CA VAL A 99 -6.96 -3.00 3.72
C VAL A 99 -6.08 -3.88 2.84
N ILE A 100 -4.76 -3.84 3.04
CA ILE A 100 -3.81 -4.70 2.35
C ILE A 100 -3.03 -5.50 3.40
N THR A 101 -3.05 -6.83 3.29
CA THR A 101 -2.47 -7.73 4.29
C THR A 101 -1.89 -9.01 3.64
N ALA A 102 -1.61 -10.03 4.42
CA ALA A 102 -1.19 -11.35 3.95
C ALA A 102 -2.38 -12.22 3.51
N THR A 103 -2.12 -13.18 2.62
CA THR A 103 -3.17 -14.10 2.09
C THR A 103 -3.97 -14.78 3.21
N SER A 104 -3.31 -15.25 4.27
CA SER A 104 -3.97 -15.91 5.41
C SER A 104 -4.82 -14.99 6.28
N SER A 105 -4.74 -13.67 6.05
CA SER A 105 -5.33 -12.63 6.90
C SER A 105 -6.46 -11.84 6.21
N VAL A 106 -6.81 -12.17 4.97
CA VAL A 106 -7.90 -11.48 4.22
C VAL A 106 -9.22 -11.52 5.01
N GLY A 107 -9.57 -12.68 5.56
CA GLY A 107 -10.78 -12.82 6.37
C GLY A 107 -10.79 -11.94 7.62
N GLU A 108 -9.63 -11.79 8.27
CA GLU A 108 -9.46 -10.94 9.46
C GLU A 108 -9.53 -9.45 9.10
N GLY A 109 -8.98 -9.06 7.94
CA GLY A 109 -9.19 -7.75 7.31
C GLY A 109 -10.67 -7.42 7.16
N PHE A 110 -11.42 -8.35 6.56
CA PHE A 110 -12.85 -8.18 6.30
C PHE A 110 -13.63 -8.06 7.61
N ARG A 111 -13.39 -9.00 8.53
CA ARG A 111 -14.02 -9.01 9.85
C ARG A 111 -13.73 -7.74 10.64
N GLY A 112 -12.50 -7.22 10.59
CA GLY A 112 -12.13 -5.98 11.30
C GLY A 112 -12.89 -4.75 10.83
N VAL A 113 -13.05 -4.59 9.51
CA VAL A 113 -13.87 -3.49 8.97
C VAL A 113 -15.35 -3.68 9.36
N MET A 114 -15.88 -4.91 9.31
CA MET A 114 -17.27 -5.17 9.71
C MET A 114 -17.50 -4.93 11.20
N GLU A 115 -16.62 -5.41 12.07
CA GLU A 115 -16.70 -5.17 13.53
C GLU A 115 -16.65 -3.66 13.83
N LEU A 116 -15.77 -2.92 13.17
CA LEU A 116 -15.70 -1.46 13.29
C LEU A 116 -17.05 -0.81 12.97
N LEU A 117 -17.67 -1.21 11.85
CA LEU A 117 -18.93 -0.66 11.37
C LEU A 117 -20.07 -0.96 12.36
N TYR A 118 -20.23 -2.22 12.77
CA TYR A 118 -21.29 -2.61 13.68
C TYR A 118 -21.14 -2.00 15.08
N HIS A 119 -19.93 -1.92 15.62
CA HIS A 119 -19.72 -1.37 16.96
C HIS A 119 -19.86 0.15 17.04
N ARG A 120 -19.49 0.88 15.98
CA ARG A 120 -19.55 2.34 15.98
C ARG A 120 -20.84 2.91 15.42
N TYR A 121 -21.45 2.26 14.43
CA TYR A 121 -22.51 2.88 13.61
C TYR A 121 -23.88 2.21 13.69
N CYS A 122 -23.96 0.91 13.97
CA CYS A 122 -25.25 0.21 14.05
C CYS A 122 -26.03 0.45 15.36
N LYS A 123 -25.71 1.49 16.13
CA LYS A 123 -26.32 1.75 17.45
C LYS A 123 -27.82 2.08 17.42
N ASN A 124 -28.37 2.44 16.24
CA ASN A 124 -29.75 2.91 16.09
C ASN A 124 -30.58 2.13 15.05
N GLY A 125 -30.25 0.86 14.78
CA GLY A 125 -31.03 0.03 13.84
C GLY A 125 -30.91 0.44 12.37
N GLN A 126 -29.84 1.16 12.00
CA GLN A 126 -29.51 1.39 10.60
C GLN A 126 -28.90 0.12 10.00
N ASP A 127 -29.45 -0.33 8.87
CA ASP A 127 -28.82 -1.37 8.06
C ASP A 127 -27.52 -0.84 7.46
N VAL A 128 -26.42 -1.51 7.78
CA VAL A 128 -25.11 -1.23 7.19
C VAL A 128 -24.77 -2.36 6.23
N PHE A 129 -25.07 -2.16 4.94
CA PHE A 129 -24.62 -3.03 3.87
C PHE A 129 -23.34 -2.44 3.26
N VAL A 130 -22.19 -3.02 3.63
CA VAL A 130 -20.88 -2.65 3.10
C VAL A 130 -20.15 -3.92 2.71
N LEU A 131 -19.43 -3.87 1.59
CA LEU A 131 -18.53 -4.92 1.13
C LEU A 131 -17.09 -4.38 1.20
N PRO A 132 -16.39 -4.56 2.34
CA PRO A 132 -15.02 -4.07 2.53
C PRO A 132 -14.07 -4.50 1.40
N LEU A 133 -13.19 -3.58 1.00
CA LEU A 133 -12.11 -3.90 0.08
C LEU A 133 -10.86 -4.33 0.85
N VAL A 134 -10.56 -5.62 0.81
CA VAL A 134 -9.38 -6.23 1.41
C VAL A 134 -8.61 -6.95 0.32
N ALA A 135 -7.33 -6.64 0.17
CA ALA A 135 -6.42 -7.22 -0.81
C ALA A 135 -5.24 -7.89 -0.12
N GLU A 136 -4.53 -8.76 -0.84
CA GLU A 136 -3.41 -9.50 -0.28
C GLU A 136 -2.21 -9.66 -1.20
N THR A 137 -1.09 -10.01 -0.58
CA THR A 137 -0.03 -10.80 -1.21
C THR A 137 0.48 -11.87 -0.23
N TYR A 138 1.17 -12.90 -0.73
CA TYR A 138 1.64 -14.04 0.08
C TYR A 138 3.01 -13.82 0.75
N ASP A 139 3.08 -13.81 2.09
CA ASP A 139 4.31 -13.63 2.89
C ASP A 139 4.94 -14.94 3.41
N GLY A 140 4.42 -16.11 3.01
CA GLY A 140 4.79 -17.39 3.63
C GLY A 140 6.24 -17.85 3.47
N PHE A 141 7.08 -17.08 2.76
CA PHE A 141 8.52 -17.31 2.74
C PHE A 141 9.23 -16.72 3.97
N LEU A 142 8.76 -15.58 4.49
CA LEU A 142 9.37 -14.89 5.64
C LEU A 142 8.49 -14.91 6.89
N SER A 143 7.26 -15.41 6.78
CA SER A 143 6.29 -15.48 7.86
C SER A 143 5.69 -16.87 7.90
N ASP A 144 5.31 -17.39 9.06
CA ASP A 144 4.48 -18.59 9.20
C ASP A 144 2.98 -18.21 9.10
N PRO A 145 2.31 -18.46 7.96
CA PRO A 145 0.92 -18.06 7.77
C PRO A 145 -0.04 -18.87 8.64
N GLY A 146 0.37 -20.06 9.12
CA GLY A 146 -0.43 -20.93 9.97
C GLY A 146 -0.64 -20.41 11.39
N ARG A 147 0.07 -19.33 11.76
CA ARG A 147 -0.06 -18.67 13.07
C ARG A 147 -1.29 -17.77 13.15
N PHE A 148 -1.88 -17.37 12.03
CA PHE A 148 -3.02 -16.45 11.96
C PHE A 148 -2.85 -15.23 12.88
N ALA A 149 -1.67 -14.60 12.80
CA ALA A 149 -1.26 -13.58 13.78
C ALA A 149 -1.98 -12.23 13.61
N VAL A 150 -2.48 -11.93 12.41
CA VAL A 150 -3.34 -10.74 12.20
C VAL A 150 -4.70 -11.02 12.82
N THR A 151 -5.24 -10.03 13.54
CA THR A 151 -6.56 -10.08 14.16
C THR A 151 -7.38 -8.88 13.66
N PRO A 152 -8.71 -8.87 13.84
CA PRO A 152 -9.53 -7.73 13.44
C PRO A 152 -9.19 -6.50 14.27
N ARG A 153 -8.70 -6.71 15.50
CA ARG A 153 -8.25 -5.61 16.36
C ARG A 153 -7.08 -4.87 15.72
N HIS A 154 -6.12 -5.58 15.12
CA HIS A 154 -5.03 -4.95 14.36
C HIS A 154 -5.56 -4.10 13.19
N VAL A 155 -6.64 -4.54 12.54
CA VAL A 155 -7.27 -3.79 11.44
C VAL A 155 -7.95 -2.52 11.95
N ILE A 156 -8.71 -2.63 13.04
CA ILE A 156 -9.37 -1.49 13.70
C ILE A 156 -8.35 -0.46 14.17
N ASP A 157 -7.29 -0.92 14.85
CA ASP A 157 -6.22 -0.05 15.35
C ASP A 157 -5.48 0.65 14.19
N SER A 158 -5.21 -0.05 13.10
CA SER A 158 -4.63 0.52 11.89
C SER A 158 -5.54 1.57 11.21
N ILE A 159 -6.87 1.36 11.21
CA ILE A 159 -7.84 2.35 10.73
C ILE A 159 -7.82 3.60 11.61
N ASP A 160 -7.82 3.44 12.94
CA ASP A 160 -7.79 4.57 13.88
C ASP A 160 -6.48 5.36 13.83
N ALA A 161 -5.36 4.69 13.56
CA ALA A 161 -4.03 5.30 13.48
C ALA A 161 -3.69 5.92 12.11
N SER A 162 -4.61 5.88 11.15
CA SER A 162 -4.40 6.46 9.81
C SER A 162 -4.23 7.98 9.85
N SER A 163 -3.13 8.47 9.27
CA SER A 163 -2.79 9.90 9.23
C SER A 163 -2.46 10.37 7.81
N ALA A 164 -2.26 11.67 7.66
CA ALA A 164 -1.84 12.30 6.39
C ALA A 164 -0.32 12.33 6.23
N ASP A 165 0.43 11.67 7.11
CA ASP A 165 1.90 11.65 7.06
C ASP A 165 2.41 10.83 5.86
N ALA A 166 3.71 10.94 5.56
CA ALA A 166 4.31 10.06 4.57
C ALA A 166 4.20 8.60 5.03
N VAL A 167 3.74 7.72 4.14
CA VAL A 167 3.55 6.30 4.46
C VAL A 167 4.91 5.65 4.71
N PRO A 168 5.12 4.96 5.85
CA PRO A 168 6.33 4.18 6.07
C PRO A 168 6.49 3.07 5.00
N GLU A 169 7.63 3.04 4.33
CA GLU A 169 7.93 2.11 3.22
C GLU A 169 8.83 0.94 3.67
N GLY A 170 8.95 -0.08 2.83
CA GLY A 170 9.77 -1.27 3.07
C GLY A 170 9.00 -2.36 3.82
N ASN A 171 9.61 -2.90 4.87
CA ASN A 171 9.07 -3.99 5.68
C ASN A 171 8.06 -3.52 6.72
N THR A 172 7.03 -2.79 6.28
CA THR A 172 6.01 -2.17 7.11
C THR A 172 4.62 -2.64 6.73
N GLY A 173 3.71 -2.73 7.70
CA GLY A 173 2.30 -3.04 7.46
C GLY A 173 2.09 -4.43 6.85
N GLY A 174 1.19 -4.54 5.87
CA GLY A 174 1.03 -5.78 5.11
C GLY A 174 2.29 -6.17 4.33
N GLY A 175 3.18 -5.22 4.04
CA GLY A 175 4.45 -5.44 3.35
C GLY A 175 5.56 -6.09 4.19
N THR A 176 5.33 -6.32 5.48
CA THR A 176 6.36 -6.76 6.44
C THR A 176 7.15 -7.98 5.95
N GLY A 177 6.46 -9.06 5.57
CA GLY A 177 7.07 -10.32 5.11
C GLY A 177 7.28 -10.46 3.61
N MET A 178 7.11 -9.40 2.83
CA MET A 178 7.08 -9.52 1.36
C MET A 178 8.47 -9.48 0.72
N ILE A 179 8.57 -10.09 -0.47
CA ILE A 179 9.79 -10.23 -1.29
C ILE A 179 9.50 -9.76 -2.72
N CYS A 180 10.28 -8.82 -3.23
CA CYS A 180 10.14 -8.28 -4.58
C CYS A 180 11.43 -8.47 -5.37
N HIS A 181 11.33 -9.05 -6.57
CA HIS A 181 12.46 -9.42 -7.41
C HIS A 181 13.53 -10.28 -6.70
N ARG A 182 13.13 -11.02 -5.66
CA ARG A 182 14.03 -11.79 -4.75
C ARG A 182 14.97 -10.95 -3.89
N TRP A 183 14.70 -9.65 -3.74
CA TRP A 183 15.18 -8.82 -2.63
C TRP A 183 14.04 -8.55 -1.66
N LYS A 184 14.33 -7.92 -0.53
CA LYS A 184 13.27 -7.53 0.42
C LYS A 184 12.27 -6.61 -0.29
N GLY A 185 11.01 -7.02 -0.31
CA GLY A 185 9.88 -6.24 -0.84
C GLY A 185 9.13 -5.53 0.27
N GLY A 186 7.85 -5.25 0.01
CA GLY A 186 6.92 -4.67 0.99
C GLY A 186 6.18 -3.44 0.50
N THR A 187 5.91 -2.52 1.42
CA THR A 187 5.10 -1.32 1.14
C THR A 187 5.94 -0.28 0.41
N GLY A 188 5.41 0.30 -0.66
CA GLY A 188 6.01 1.45 -1.35
C GLY A 188 4.95 2.48 -1.67
N SER A 189 5.31 3.76 -1.69
CA SER A 189 4.40 4.85 -1.98
C SER A 189 5.04 5.93 -2.85
N SER A 190 4.24 6.69 -3.60
CA SER A 190 4.73 7.71 -4.52
C SER A 190 3.58 8.62 -4.93
N SER A 191 3.87 9.85 -5.35
CA SER A 191 2.83 10.75 -5.88
C SER A 191 3.35 11.59 -7.04
N ARG A 192 2.44 12.13 -7.86
CA ARG A 192 2.74 13.08 -8.92
C ARG A 192 1.71 14.20 -8.96
N THR A 193 2.15 15.42 -9.26
CA THR A 193 1.25 16.54 -9.56
C THR A 193 1.14 16.73 -11.07
N VAL A 194 -0.09 16.88 -11.56
CA VAL A 194 -0.42 16.92 -12.98
C VAL A 194 -1.36 18.07 -13.25
N ARG A 195 -0.99 18.96 -14.18
CA ARG A 195 -1.87 20.04 -14.63
C ARG A 195 -2.95 19.48 -15.56
N GLY A 196 -4.19 19.91 -15.37
CA GLY A 196 -5.34 19.54 -16.17
C GLY A 196 -6.43 20.59 -16.11
N TYR A 197 -7.64 20.19 -16.47
CA TYR A 197 -8.83 21.05 -16.42
C TYR A 197 -9.95 20.32 -15.67
N ASN A 198 -10.70 21.04 -14.84
CA ASN A 198 -11.88 20.49 -14.18
C ASN A 198 -13.07 20.38 -15.17
N ALA A 199 -14.20 19.85 -14.71
CA ALA A 199 -15.41 19.72 -15.53
C ALA A 199 -15.95 21.06 -16.05
N GLY A 200 -15.63 22.17 -15.39
CA GLY A 200 -15.97 23.53 -15.82
C GLY A 200 -14.97 24.15 -16.81
N GLY A 201 -13.90 23.42 -17.17
CA GLY A 201 -12.86 23.92 -18.07
C GLY A 201 -11.80 24.81 -17.41
N GLU A 202 -11.80 24.92 -16.08
CA GLU A 202 -10.82 25.73 -15.36
C GLU A 202 -9.53 24.94 -15.15
N ALA A 203 -8.38 25.62 -15.32
CA ALA A 203 -7.08 25.00 -15.10
C ALA A 203 -6.91 24.62 -13.62
N VAL A 204 -6.60 23.35 -13.36
CA VAL A 204 -6.38 22.81 -12.01
C VAL A 204 -5.13 21.93 -11.98
N THR A 205 -4.56 21.77 -10.80
CA THR A 205 -3.49 20.80 -10.55
C THR A 205 -4.07 19.62 -9.78
N TYR A 206 -4.03 18.45 -10.38
CA TYR A 206 -4.40 17.19 -9.74
C TYR A 206 -3.20 16.54 -9.06
N THR A 207 -3.45 15.82 -7.97
CA THR A 207 -2.47 14.92 -7.36
C THR A 207 -2.88 13.48 -7.63
N ILE A 208 -1.93 12.67 -8.13
CA ILE A 208 -2.09 11.24 -8.31
C ILE A 208 -1.17 10.55 -7.30
N GLY A 209 -1.75 9.82 -6.36
CA GLY A 209 -1.04 9.01 -5.37
C GLY A 209 -1.04 7.53 -5.75
N ALA A 210 0.02 6.82 -5.39
CA ALA A 210 0.14 5.38 -5.55
C ALA A 210 0.72 4.76 -4.27
N LEU A 211 0.15 3.64 -3.86
CA LEU A 211 0.70 2.76 -2.83
C LEU A 211 0.71 1.33 -3.38
N VAL A 212 1.79 0.61 -3.14
CA VAL A 212 1.97 -0.78 -3.56
C VAL A 212 2.37 -1.64 -2.38
N GLN A 213 1.92 -2.90 -2.37
CA GLN A 213 2.51 -3.98 -1.60
C GLN A 213 3.21 -4.91 -2.59
N ALA A 214 4.52 -4.76 -2.73
CA ALA A 214 5.29 -5.43 -3.77
C ALA A 214 5.81 -6.80 -3.31
N ASN A 215 5.30 -7.86 -3.94
CA ASN A 215 5.65 -9.25 -3.65
C ASN A 215 5.79 -10.12 -4.93
N TYR A 216 6.46 -9.61 -5.97
CA TYR A 216 6.48 -10.24 -7.30
C TYR A 216 7.87 -10.20 -7.93
N GLY A 217 8.03 -10.88 -9.07
CA GLY A 217 9.17 -10.72 -9.96
C GLY A 217 10.37 -11.63 -9.66
N THR A 218 11.23 -11.82 -10.66
CA THR A 218 12.49 -12.58 -10.55
C THR A 218 13.69 -11.63 -10.45
N LYS A 219 14.87 -12.14 -10.09
CA LYS A 219 16.09 -11.30 -9.97
C LYS A 219 16.41 -10.61 -11.29
N GLU A 220 16.39 -11.36 -12.38
CA GLU A 220 16.83 -10.97 -13.73
C GLU A 220 15.99 -9.85 -14.32
N THR A 221 14.73 -9.75 -13.89
CA THR A 221 13.71 -8.86 -14.47
C THR A 221 13.66 -7.48 -13.81
N LEU A 222 14.40 -7.28 -12.71
CA LEU A 222 14.43 -6.00 -12.02
C LEU A 222 14.95 -4.88 -12.93
N ARG A 223 14.15 -3.82 -13.07
CA ARG A 223 14.53 -2.58 -13.75
C ARG A 223 14.37 -1.38 -12.84
N ILE A 224 15.36 -0.48 -12.85
CA ILE A 224 15.34 0.79 -12.11
C ILE A 224 15.69 1.92 -13.08
N GLY A 225 14.81 2.91 -13.23
CA GLY A 225 14.97 3.99 -14.22
C GLY A 225 15.17 3.50 -15.66
N GLY A 226 14.60 2.34 -16.00
CA GLY A 226 14.75 1.69 -17.31
C GLY A 226 15.99 0.79 -17.46
N VAL A 227 16.95 0.85 -16.54
CA VAL A 227 18.18 0.03 -16.56
C VAL A 227 17.88 -1.37 -16.04
N GLN A 228 18.40 -2.41 -16.71
CA GLN A 228 18.25 -3.83 -16.32
C GLN A 228 19.18 -4.22 -15.15
N VAL A 229 18.99 -3.57 -14.00
CA VAL A 229 19.81 -3.75 -12.79
C VAL A 229 19.88 -5.21 -12.37
N GLY A 230 18.77 -5.95 -12.51
CA GLY A 230 18.72 -7.38 -12.20
C GLY A 230 19.81 -8.21 -12.86
N ARG A 231 20.09 -7.96 -14.15
CA ARG A 231 21.13 -8.68 -14.90
C ARG A 231 22.53 -8.25 -14.48
N LEU A 232 22.74 -6.95 -14.29
CA LEU A 232 24.02 -6.41 -13.84
C LEU A 232 24.45 -6.95 -12.46
N LEU A 233 23.48 -7.24 -11.58
CA LEU A 233 23.75 -7.81 -10.27
C LEU A 233 24.04 -9.32 -10.31
N LEU A 234 23.52 -10.05 -11.30
CA LEU A 234 23.78 -11.48 -11.47
C LEU A 234 25.13 -11.75 -12.14
N GLU A 235 25.61 -10.83 -12.98
CA GLU A 235 26.91 -10.90 -13.65
C GLU A 235 28.07 -10.57 -12.71
N ARG A 236 27.80 -9.99 -11.53
CA ARG A 236 28.82 -9.81 -10.50
C ARG A 236 29.08 -11.15 -9.83
N PRO A 237 30.34 -11.62 -9.74
CA PRO A 237 30.68 -12.72 -8.85
C PRO A 237 30.14 -12.38 -7.47
N THR A 238 29.45 -13.33 -6.83
CA THR A 238 29.17 -13.22 -5.40
C THR A 238 30.52 -13.12 -4.70
N GLU A 239 30.93 -11.91 -4.30
CA GLU A 239 31.91 -11.80 -3.23
C GLU A 239 31.28 -12.52 -2.05
N ASP A 240 31.88 -13.65 -1.68
CA ASP A 240 31.51 -14.41 -0.50
C ASP A 240 31.56 -13.45 0.70
N TYR A 241 30.39 -13.01 1.14
CA TYR A 241 30.25 -12.46 2.48
C TYR A 241 30.28 -13.65 3.44
N SER A 242 31.49 -14.17 3.69
CA SER A 242 31.82 -15.11 4.77
C SER A 242 31.65 -14.46 6.14
#